data_AF-A0A970SBV6-F1
#
_entry.id   AF-A0A970SBV6-F1
#
_cell.length_a   1.000
_cell.length_b   1.000
_cell.length_c   1.000
_cell.angle_alpha   90.00
_cell.angle_beta   90.00
_cell.angle_gamma   90.00
#
_symmetry.space_group_name_H-M   'P 1'
#
loop_
_entity.id
_entity.type
_entity.pdbx_description
1 polymer ?
#
loop_
_entity_poly.entity_id
_entity_poly.type
_entity_poly.pdbx_seq_one_letter_code
_entity_poly.pdbx_strand_id
1 'polypeptide(L)'
;MRAASHRLAWRLCRPAIALSIALSLSCLLAPQKSAATARVFPVEIAPQSYSQWCWAAVSASAINTLAGGASVSQCEIAEWARERAPERLGDDNCCAMNDDPFTDAPCNRPNHSSQEPGSIEDILDGHGISVQRIPRALTPDEAIAFIDAGHLFIAYQAGFFVDGHFVLVHGYNDNTANSEDTRAPLLYNFNPADDKGAMLTPFARIAHSTADDRAPRQWTETLVLEEALPPEVALPASQWDATFEDAPDAPAIISPSAGCHLCAPPPPRRPHLLHLLLALF
;
A
#
# COMPACT_ATOMS: atom_id res chain seq x y z
N MET A 1 -10.74 97.74 22.94
CA MET A 1 -11.62 96.89 22.12
C MET A 1 -10.77 96.16 21.07
N ARG A 2 -10.37 94.91 21.32
CA ARG A 2 -9.80 93.98 20.32
C ARG A 2 -9.63 92.61 20.99
N ALA A 3 -10.56 91.71 20.72
CA ALA A 3 -10.47 90.30 21.08
C ALA A 3 -11.31 89.50 20.09
N ALA A 4 -10.69 89.00 19.01
CA ALA A 4 -11.29 88.01 18.12
C ALA A 4 -10.23 87.43 17.19
N SER A 5 -9.61 86.30 17.56
CA SER A 5 -8.95 85.38 16.59
C SER A 5 -8.21 84.21 17.25
N HIS A 6 -8.91 83.31 17.95
CA HIS A 6 -8.33 82.00 18.33
C HIS A 6 -9.39 80.88 18.35
N ARG A 7 -10.02 80.58 17.21
CA ARG A 7 -10.85 79.38 17.06
C ARG A 7 -10.82 78.82 15.63
N LEU A 8 -9.65 78.48 15.10
CA LEU A 8 -9.54 77.77 13.82
C LEU A 8 -8.22 76.97 13.75
N ALA A 9 -8.09 75.93 14.57
CA ALA A 9 -6.92 75.04 14.47
C ALA A 9 -7.16 73.57 14.87
N TRP A 10 -8.40 73.14 15.12
CA TRP A 10 -8.67 71.82 15.73
C TRP A 10 -9.54 70.87 14.89
N ARG A 11 -9.62 71.04 13.56
CA ARG A 11 -10.51 70.23 12.71
C ARG A 11 -9.87 69.49 11.52
N LEU A 12 -8.56 69.27 11.50
CA LEU A 12 -7.90 68.63 10.35
C LEU A 12 -6.95 67.46 10.69
N CYS A 13 -7.18 66.72 11.77
CA CYS A 13 -6.27 65.63 12.16
C CYS A 13 -6.98 64.33 12.59
N ARG A 14 -8.00 63.85 11.84
CA ARG A 14 -8.74 62.62 12.21
C ARG A 14 -9.10 61.57 11.14
N PRO A 15 -8.72 61.63 9.85
CA PRO A 15 -8.95 60.47 8.96
C PRO A 15 -7.69 59.67 8.58
N ALA A 16 -6.52 59.90 9.20
CA ALA A 16 -5.29 59.21 8.80
C ALA A 16 -4.97 57.92 9.59
N ILE A 17 -5.58 57.69 10.76
CA ILE A 17 -5.24 56.54 11.62
C ILE A 17 -6.11 55.30 11.31
N ALA A 18 -7.31 55.48 10.76
CA ALA A 18 -8.20 54.36 10.42
C ALA A 18 -7.76 53.57 9.18
N LEU A 19 -6.94 54.16 8.31
CA LEU A 19 -6.50 53.51 7.06
C LEU A 19 -5.28 52.59 7.25
N SER A 20 -4.47 52.80 8.30
CA SER A 20 -3.29 51.97 8.59
C SER A 20 -3.62 50.64 9.29
N ILE A 21 -4.78 50.53 9.96
CA ILE A 21 -5.24 49.29 10.59
C ILE A 21 -5.87 48.35 9.55
N ALA A 22 -6.53 48.90 8.51
CA ALA A 22 -7.14 48.09 7.45
C ALA A 22 -6.10 47.43 6.51
N LEU A 23 -4.91 48.02 6.36
CA LEU A 23 -3.87 47.49 5.47
C LEU A 23 -2.98 46.42 6.12
N SER A 24 -2.97 46.32 7.45
CA SER A 24 -2.18 45.32 8.20
C SER A 24 -2.95 44.02 8.48
N LEU A 25 -4.28 44.02 8.36
CA LEU A 25 -5.11 42.83 8.59
C LEU A 25 -5.24 41.93 7.36
N SER A 26 -4.94 42.42 6.16
CA SER A 26 -5.07 41.65 4.91
C SER A 26 -3.94 40.65 4.65
N CYS A 27 -2.81 40.71 5.38
CA CYS A 27 -1.74 39.71 5.26
C CYS A 27 -1.93 38.47 6.15
N LEU A 28 -2.83 38.51 7.14
CA LEU A 28 -3.09 37.38 8.05
C LEU A 28 -4.14 36.38 7.52
N LEU A 29 -4.75 36.69 6.38
CA LEU A 29 -5.74 35.83 5.71
C LEU A 29 -5.16 35.09 4.48
N ALA A 30 -3.84 35.16 4.26
CA ALA A 30 -3.23 34.26 3.30
C ALA A 30 -3.53 32.82 3.77
N PRO A 31 -4.19 31.98 2.94
CA PRO A 31 -4.39 30.58 3.30
C PRO A 31 -3.01 30.02 3.59
N GLN A 32 -2.78 29.61 4.84
CA GLN A 32 -1.60 28.83 5.13
C GLN A 32 -1.76 27.57 4.31
N LYS A 33 -0.94 27.43 3.26
CA LYS A 33 -0.73 26.11 2.68
C LYS A 33 -0.24 25.27 3.84
N SER A 34 -1.10 24.38 4.33
CA SER A 34 -0.69 23.34 5.26
C SER A 34 0.57 22.73 4.65
N ALA A 35 1.67 22.78 5.40
CA ALA A 35 2.87 22.09 4.99
C ALA A 35 2.47 20.63 4.76
N ALA A 36 2.90 20.06 3.64
CA ALA A 36 2.58 18.67 3.35
C ALA A 36 3.02 17.81 4.55
N THR A 37 2.07 17.07 5.12
CA THR A 37 2.31 16.09 6.15
C THR A 37 2.52 14.73 5.50
N ALA A 38 3.53 14.03 5.99
CA ALA A 38 3.80 12.68 5.58
C ALA A 38 4.22 11.88 6.80
N ARG A 39 3.78 10.62 6.80
CA ARG A 39 4.06 9.67 7.86
C ARG A 39 4.35 8.34 7.23
N VAL A 40 5.53 7.79 7.53
CA VAL A 40 5.98 6.51 6.96
C VAL A 40 6.58 5.67 8.06
N PHE A 41 6.14 4.42 8.17
CA PHE A 41 6.74 3.46 9.07
C PHE A 41 7.83 2.65 8.35
N PRO A 42 8.98 2.39 9.00
CA PRO A 42 9.94 1.41 8.53
C PRO A 42 9.28 0.02 8.56
N VAL A 43 9.34 -0.66 7.42
CA VAL A 43 8.84 -2.02 7.25
C VAL A 43 10.00 -2.91 6.84
N GLU A 44 10.10 -4.07 7.46
CA GLU A 44 10.99 -5.13 7.00
C GLU A 44 10.35 -5.80 5.78
N ILE A 45 10.83 -5.47 4.58
CA ILE A 45 10.23 -5.95 3.34
C ILE A 45 10.75 -7.33 3.00
N ALA A 46 9.84 -8.26 2.72
CA ALA A 46 10.14 -9.59 2.20
C ALA A 46 9.66 -9.71 0.75
N PRO A 47 10.53 -9.48 -0.27
CA PRO A 47 10.17 -9.59 -1.69
C PRO A 47 9.63 -10.97 -2.05
N GLN A 48 8.58 -11.04 -2.89
CA GLN A 48 7.91 -12.29 -3.24
C GLN A 48 8.87 -13.33 -3.82
N SER A 49 8.94 -14.50 -3.20
CA SER A 49 9.86 -15.58 -3.62
C SER A 49 9.30 -16.45 -4.76
N TYR A 50 7.97 -16.55 -4.91
CA TYR A 50 7.29 -17.41 -5.88
C TYR A 50 6.10 -16.70 -6.51
N SER A 51 5.73 -17.03 -7.75
CA SER A 51 4.74 -16.27 -8.55
C SER A 51 3.35 -16.09 -7.93
N GLN A 52 2.92 -16.95 -7.02
CA GLN A 52 1.61 -16.88 -6.36
C GLN A 52 1.68 -16.55 -4.86
N TRP A 53 2.85 -16.14 -4.36
CA TRP A 53 3.12 -15.92 -2.93
C TRP A 53 3.05 -14.46 -2.48
N CYS A 54 2.32 -13.60 -3.19
CA CYS A 54 2.11 -12.22 -2.74
C CYS A 54 1.47 -12.16 -1.34
N TRP A 55 0.61 -13.13 -0.99
CA TRP A 55 0.03 -13.28 0.35
C TRP A 55 1.07 -13.65 1.43
N ALA A 56 2.02 -14.52 1.12
CA ALA A 56 3.08 -14.90 2.05
C ALA A 56 4.07 -13.75 2.25
N ALA A 57 4.37 -13.02 1.17
CA ALA A 57 5.27 -11.86 1.19
C ALA A 57 4.75 -10.71 2.07
N VAL A 58 3.48 -10.31 1.90
CA VAL A 58 2.89 -9.26 2.76
C VAL A 58 2.77 -9.72 4.21
N SER A 59 2.46 -11.01 4.45
CA SER A 59 2.36 -11.57 5.80
C SER A 59 3.73 -11.58 6.49
N ALA A 60 4.77 -12.04 5.79
CA ALA A 60 6.15 -12.00 6.30
C ALA A 60 6.58 -10.57 6.64
N SER A 61 6.31 -9.63 5.72
CA SER A 61 6.67 -8.24 5.94
C SER A 61 5.95 -7.63 7.15
N ALA A 62 4.66 -7.94 7.32
CA ALA A 62 3.87 -7.51 8.46
C ALA A 62 4.38 -8.13 9.78
N ILE A 63 4.59 -9.45 9.80
CA ILE A 63 5.06 -10.19 10.97
C ILE A 63 6.43 -9.69 11.41
N ASN A 64 7.39 -9.62 10.49
CA ASN A 64 8.74 -9.23 10.83
C ASN A 64 8.80 -7.78 11.32
N THR A 65 7.95 -6.90 10.78
CA THR A 65 7.83 -5.52 11.23
C THR A 65 7.21 -5.38 12.61
N LEU A 66 6.07 -6.03 12.86
CA LEU A 66 5.29 -5.83 14.09
C LEU A 66 5.74 -6.71 15.26
N ALA A 67 6.29 -7.90 14.99
CA ALA A 67 6.83 -8.80 16.00
C ALA A 67 8.28 -8.47 16.40
N GLY A 68 8.82 -7.31 15.99
CA GLY A 68 10.13 -6.83 16.41
C GLY A 68 11.32 -7.56 15.78
N GLY A 69 11.22 -7.91 14.48
CA GLY A 69 12.29 -8.59 13.74
C GLY A 69 12.30 -10.10 13.91
N ALA A 70 11.14 -10.71 14.21
CA ALA A 70 10.99 -12.16 14.05
C ALA A 70 11.27 -12.46 12.58
N SER A 71 12.36 -13.14 12.26
CA SER A 71 12.77 -13.39 10.87
C SER A 71 11.97 -14.54 10.26
N VAL A 72 10.65 -14.38 10.14
CA VAL A 72 9.77 -15.40 9.55
C VAL A 72 9.91 -15.34 8.04
N SER A 73 10.23 -16.48 7.44
CA SER A 73 10.34 -16.60 5.99
C SER A 73 8.98 -16.82 5.33
N GLN A 74 8.86 -16.44 4.06
CA GLN A 74 7.66 -16.77 3.27
C GLN A 74 7.40 -18.27 3.19
N CYS A 75 8.47 -19.07 3.26
CA CYS A 75 8.41 -20.52 3.26
C CYS A 75 7.71 -21.08 4.51
N GLU A 76 8.13 -20.59 5.69
CA GLU A 76 7.50 -20.97 6.96
C GLU A 76 6.02 -20.56 6.99
N ILE A 77 5.69 -19.38 6.48
CA ILE A 77 4.30 -18.93 6.34
C ILE A 77 3.52 -19.83 5.38
N ALA A 78 4.12 -20.20 4.26
CA ALA A 78 3.45 -21.03 3.28
C ALA A 78 3.18 -22.44 3.83
N GLU A 79 4.16 -23.03 4.52
CA GLU A 79 4.02 -24.32 5.17
C GLU A 79 2.97 -24.30 6.29
N TRP A 80 2.98 -23.24 7.11
CA TRP A 80 1.97 -23.03 8.15
C TRP A 80 0.55 -22.96 7.58
N ALA A 81 0.38 -22.24 6.46
CA ALA A 81 -0.90 -22.14 5.78
C ALA A 81 -1.33 -23.48 5.16
N ARG A 82 -0.37 -24.24 4.60
CA ARG A 82 -0.62 -25.56 4.01
C ARG A 82 -1.11 -26.57 5.04
N GLU A 83 -0.52 -26.59 6.23
CA GLU A 83 -0.97 -27.47 7.32
C GLU A 83 -2.43 -27.24 7.71
N ARG A 84 -2.95 -26.03 7.48
CA ARG A 84 -4.33 -25.63 7.80
C ARG A 84 -5.31 -25.80 6.66
N ALA A 85 -4.83 -25.71 5.42
CA ALA A 85 -5.64 -25.85 4.21
C ALA A 85 -4.96 -26.74 3.15
N PRO A 86 -4.67 -28.02 3.48
CA PRO A 86 -3.97 -28.94 2.57
C PRO A 86 -4.75 -29.21 1.28
N GLU A 87 -6.09 -29.18 1.32
CA GLU A 87 -6.94 -29.32 0.15
C GLU A 87 -6.74 -28.19 -0.88
N ARG A 88 -6.36 -27.00 -0.41
CA ARG A 88 -6.14 -25.81 -1.23
C ARG A 88 -4.69 -25.67 -1.65
N LEU A 89 -3.75 -25.84 -0.72
CA LEU A 89 -2.32 -25.61 -0.94
C LEU A 89 -1.54 -26.86 -1.36
N GLY A 90 -2.12 -28.05 -1.17
CA GLY A 90 -1.51 -29.34 -1.48
C GLY A 90 -0.91 -30.03 -0.26
N ASP A 91 -0.46 -31.27 -0.45
CA ASP A 91 0.14 -32.09 0.61
C ASP A 91 1.68 -32.05 0.63
N ASP A 92 2.28 -31.51 -0.44
CA ASP A 92 3.73 -31.42 -0.58
C ASP A 92 4.29 -30.31 0.30
N ASN A 93 5.44 -30.57 0.93
CA ASN A 93 6.14 -29.60 1.77
C ASN A 93 6.45 -28.32 0.98
N CYS A 94 5.90 -27.19 1.42
CA CYS A 94 6.08 -25.90 0.76
C CYS A 94 7.52 -25.44 0.75
N CYS A 95 8.38 -25.99 1.62
CA CYS A 95 9.80 -25.66 1.73
C CYS A 95 10.74 -26.67 1.05
N ALA A 96 10.22 -27.75 0.49
CA ALA A 96 11.01 -28.72 -0.27
C ALA A 96 11.29 -28.25 -1.72
N MET A 97 11.42 -26.93 -1.90
CA MET A 97 11.32 -26.27 -3.20
C MET A 97 12.51 -26.57 -4.11
N ASN A 98 12.20 -26.68 -5.39
CA ASN A 98 13.09 -26.89 -6.52
C ASN A 98 13.65 -25.56 -7.06
N ASP A 99 14.72 -25.62 -7.86
CA ASP A 99 15.47 -24.45 -8.35
C ASP A 99 14.66 -23.47 -9.26
N ASP A 100 13.40 -23.79 -9.61
CA ASP A 100 12.52 -22.94 -10.42
C ASP A 100 11.35 -22.40 -9.59
N PRO A 101 11.37 -21.13 -9.16
CA PRO A 101 10.31 -20.52 -8.37
C PRO A 101 9.05 -20.15 -9.16
N PHE A 102 9.03 -20.44 -10.46
CA PHE A 102 7.97 -20.01 -11.37
C PHE A 102 7.14 -21.18 -11.94
N THR A 103 7.60 -22.43 -11.80
CA THR A 103 6.86 -23.61 -12.31
C THR A 103 6.72 -24.71 -11.24
N ASP A 104 5.48 -25.11 -10.97
CA ASP A 104 5.08 -26.30 -10.18
C ASP A 104 5.69 -26.46 -8.78
N ALA A 105 6.23 -25.40 -8.17
CA ALA A 105 6.70 -25.45 -6.80
C ALA A 105 5.55 -25.78 -5.82
N PRO A 106 5.78 -26.64 -4.80
CA PRO A 106 4.81 -26.94 -3.76
C PRO A 106 4.19 -25.66 -3.19
N CYS A 107 2.87 -25.65 -3.01
CA CYS A 107 2.12 -24.52 -2.46
C CYS A 107 2.17 -23.21 -3.25
N ASN A 108 2.69 -23.18 -4.49
CA ASN A 108 2.65 -22.00 -5.35
C ASN A 108 1.25 -21.78 -5.94
N ARG A 109 0.30 -21.45 -5.06
CA ARG A 109 -1.12 -21.29 -5.36
C ARG A 109 -1.66 -19.99 -4.72
N PRO A 110 -2.72 -19.39 -5.29
CA PRO A 110 -3.41 -18.27 -4.67
C PRO A 110 -3.94 -18.62 -3.28
N ASN A 111 -4.11 -17.60 -2.44
CA ASN A 111 -4.63 -17.73 -1.08
C ASN A 111 -5.70 -16.66 -0.79
N HIS A 112 -6.52 -16.92 0.23
CA HIS A 112 -7.56 -16.03 0.71
C HIS A 112 -6.98 -14.97 1.63
N SER A 113 -7.65 -13.82 1.67
CA SER A 113 -7.38 -12.75 2.61
C SER A 113 -7.86 -13.08 4.04
N SER A 114 -9.05 -13.66 4.17
CA SER A 114 -9.77 -13.79 5.45
C SER A 114 -10.76 -14.97 5.47
N GLN A 115 -11.27 -15.30 6.66
CA GLN A 115 -12.37 -16.23 6.94
C GLN A 115 -12.17 -17.70 6.52
N GLU A 116 -10.98 -18.07 6.05
CA GLU A 116 -10.66 -19.42 5.62
C GLU A 116 -9.38 -19.89 6.35
N PRO A 117 -9.26 -21.17 6.73
CA PRO A 117 -8.01 -21.70 7.27
C PRO A 117 -6.82 -21.40 6.34
N GLY A 118 -5.71 -20.97 6.93
CA GLY A 118 -4.51 -20.58 6.22
C GLY A 118 -4.63 -19.29 5.38
N SER A 119 -5.69 -18.48 5.54
CA SER A 119 -5.78 -17.15 4.94
C SER A 119 -4.79 -16.17 5.59
N ILE A 120 -4.60 -14.98 5.01
CA ILE A 120 -3.75 -13.94 5.62
C ILE A 120 -4.20 -13.59 7.04
N GLU A 121 -5.50 -13.41 7.27
CA GLU A 121 -6.08 -13.18 8.62
C GLU A 121 -5.69 -14.28 9.61
N ASP A 122 -5.86 -15.57 9.25
CA ASP A 122 -5.49 -16.71 10.11
C ASP A 122 -3.96 -16.77 10.33
N ILE A 123 -3.14 -16.53 9.30
CA ILE A 123 -1.68 -16.46 9.41
C ILE A 123 -1.29 -15.39 10.43
N LEU A 124 -1.81 -14.17 10.30
CA LEU A 124 -1.47 -13.06 11.19
C LEU A 124 -1.92 -13.35 12.63
N ASP A 125 -3.15 -13.84 12.83
CA ASP A 125 -3.65 -14.24 14.16
C ASP A 125 -2.77 -15.34 14.79
N GLY A 126 -2.37 -16.33 14.00
CA GLY A 126 -1.43 -17.38 14.40
C GLY A 126 -0.06 -16.89 14.84
N HIS A 127 0.33 -15.69 14.41
CA HIS A 127 1.56 -15.00 14.79
C HIS A 127 1.32 -13.87 15.80
N GLY A 128 0.12 -13.81 16.41
CA GLY A 128 -0.23 -12.85 17.46
C GLY A 128 -0.51 -11.44 16.96
N ILE A 129 -0.89 -11.29 15.69
CA ILE A 129 -1.24 -10.02 15.04
C ILE A 129 -2.73 -10.03 14.73
N SER A 130 -3.51 -9.23 15.47
CA SER A 130 -4.95 -9.13 15.27
C SER A 130 -5.28 -8.28 14.04
N VAL A 131 -6.34 -8.65 13.33
CA VAL A 131 -6.72 -7.99 12.07
C VAL A 131 -8.16 -7.51 12.14
N GLN A 132 -8.37 -6.23 11.81
CA GLN A 132 -9.69 -5.70 11.48
C GLN A 132 -9.94 -5.78 9.98
N ARG A 133 -10.88 -6.64 9.60
CA ARG A 133 -11.34 -6.76 8.21
C ARG A 133 -12.35 -5.65 7.85
N ILE A 134 -12.07 -4.94 6.77
CA ILE A 134 -12.96 -3.94 6.16
C ILE A 134 -13.28 -4.42 4.72
N PRO A 135 -14.53 -4.84 4.42
CA PRO A 135 -14.90 -5.46 3.14
C PRO A 135 -15.11 -4.44 2.01
N ARG A 136 -14.19 -3.47 1.91
CA ARG A 136 -14.13 -2.43 0.87
C ARG A 136 -12.73 -1.80 0.85
N ALA A 137 -12.45 -1.06 -0.21
CA ALA A 137 -11.37 -0.08 -0.18
C ALA A 137 -11.62 0.97 0.92
N LEU A 138 -10.52 1.46 1.50
CA LEU A 138 -10.56 2.65 2.35
C LEU A 138 -10.87 3.89 1.50
N THR A 139 -11.36 4.93 2.14
CA THR A 139 -11.27 6.29 1.60
C THR A 139 -9.88 6.89 1.86
N PRO A 140 -9.47 7.94 1.15
CA PRO A 140 -8.24 8.67 1.47
C PRO A 140 -8.12 9.07 2.94
N ASP A 141 -9.18 9.62 3.52
CA ASP A 141 -9.20 10.10 4.90
C ASP A 141 -9.07 8.94 5.91
N GLU A 142 -9.69 7.79 5.61
CA GLU A 142 -9.56 6.59 6.44
C GLU A 142 -8.14 6.01 6.40
N ALA A 143 -7.51 5.96 5.22
CA ALA A 143 -6.14 5.49 5.08
C ALA A 143 -5.16 6.37 5.88
N ILE A 144 -5.31 7.70 5.81
CA ILE A 144 -4.54 8.64 6.63
C ILE A 144 -4.80 8.39 8.12
N ALA A 145 -6.06 8.26 8.53
CA ALA A 145 -6.42 8.07 9.93
C ALA A 145 -5.82 6.78 10.53
N PHE A 146 -5.81 5.67 9.78
CA PHE A 146 -5.17 4.43 10.24
C PHE A 146 -3.66 4.58 10.39
N ILE A 147 -2.98 5.20 9.42
CA ILE A 147 -1.53 5.43 9.49
C ILE A 147 -1.19 6.42 10.62
N ASP A 148 -1.99 7.46 10.83
CA ASP A 148 -1.80 8.40 11.94
C ASP A 148 -1.95 7.74 13.31
N ALA A 149 -2.81 6.73 13.40
CA ALA A 149 -3.00 5.88 14.58
C ALA A 149 -1.93 4.78 14.72
N GLY A 150 -0.98 4.67 13.77
CA GLY A 150 0.13 3.71 13.82
C GLY A 150 -0.18 2.36 13.19
N HIS A 151 -1.34 2.19 12.57
CA HIS A 151 -1.74 0.92 11.96
C HIS A 151 -1.24 0.80 10.53
N LEU A 152 -0.61 -0.33 10.23
CA LEU A 152 -0.37 -0.78 8.86
C LEU A 152 -1.63 -1.46 8.33
N PHE A 153 -1.76 -1.60 7.01
CA PHE A 153 -2.85 -2.38 6.45
C PHE A 153 -2.50 -3.04 5.12
N ILE A 154 -3.11 -4.21 4.87
CA ILE A 154 -2.98 -4.95 3.62
C ILE A 154 -4.19 -4.63 2.75
N ALA A 155 -3.95 -4.11 1.55
CA ALA A 155 -4.96 -3.87 0.53
C ALA A 155 -5.06 -5.10 -0.39
N TYR A 156 -6.26 -5.64 -0.52
CA TYR A 156 -6.57 -6.69 -1.50
C TYR A 156 -7.11 -6.08 -2.79
N GLN A 157 -6.36 -6.26 -3.87
CA GLN A 157 -6.69 -5.85 -5.22
C GLN A 157 -7.25 -7.03 -6.01
N ALA A 158 -8.57 -7.15 -6.10
CA ALA A 158 -9.23 -8.18 -6.88
C ALA A 158 -9.10 -7.86 -8.37
N GLY A 159 -8.69 -8.85 -9.18
CA GLY A 159 -8.77 -8.76 -10.63
C GLY A 159 -10.17 -9.07 -11.13
N PHE A 160 -10.64 -8.33 -12.15
CA PHE A 160 -11.88 -8.70 -12.85
C PHE A 160 -11.72 -9.98 -13.69
N PHE A 161 -10.49 -10.25 -14.15
CA PHE A 161 -10.15 -11.36 -15.04
C PHE A 161 -8.82 -12.05 -14.70
N VAL A 162 -8.23 -11.69 -13.56
CA VAL A 162 -6.96 -12.25 -13.08
C VAL A 162 -7.06 -12.59 -11.61
N ASP A 163 -6.13 -13.41 -11.13
CA ASP A 163 -5.94 -13.65 -9.71
C ASP A 163 -5.72 -12.32 -8.96
N GLY A 164 -6.25 -12.27 -7.73
CA GLY A 164 -6.11 -11.10 -6.88
C GLY A 164 -4.67 -10.87 -6.43
N HIS A 165 -4.41 -9.70 -5.85
CA HIS A 165 -3.08 -9.29 -5.43
C HIS A 165 -3.12 -8.57 -4.09
N PHE A 166 -2.06 -8.73 -3.29
CA PHE A 166 -1.95 -8.12 -1.97
C PHE A 166 -0.82 -7.11 -1.94
N VAL A 167 -1.10 -5.96 -1.34
CA VAL A 167 -0.14 -4.86 -1.18
C VAL A 167 -0.15 -4.44 0.28
N LEU A 168 1.02 -4.27 0.90
CA LEU A 168 1.13 -3.77 2.27
C LEU A 168 1.32 -2.25 2.23
N VAL A 169 0.43 -1.49 2.86
CA VAL A 169 0.52 -0.03 2.97
C VAL A 169 1.05 0.34 4.35
N HIS A 170 2.04 1.22 4.38
CA HIS A 170 2.80 1.56 5.59
C HIS A 170 3.14 3.03 5.74
N GLY A 171 2.55 3.89 4.90
CA GLY A 171 2.68 5.32 5.05
C GLY A 171 1.84 6.11 4.06
N TYR A 172 1.84 7.42 4.22
CA TYR A 172 1.27 8.35 3.27
C TYR A 172 2.12 9.63 3.12
N ASN A 173 1.91 10.32 2.01
CA ASN A 173 2.35 11.69 1.76
C ASN A 173 1.14 12.48 1.26
N ASP A 174 0.66 13.45 2.04
CA ASP A 174 -0.50 14.27 1.66
C ASP A 174 -0.15 15.34 0.62
N ASN A 175 1.10 15.40 0.15
CA ASN A 175 1.50 16.28 -0.93
C ASN A 175 0.85 15.82 -2.24
N THR A 176 -0.31 16.41 -2.52
CA THR A 176 -1.09 16.05 -3.70
C THR A 176 -0.56 16.64 -5.01
N ALA A 177 0.54 17.41 -4.97
CA ALA A 177 1.12 18.04 -6.16
C ALA A 177 1.51 17.04 -7.26
N ASN A 178 1.79 15.79 -6.87
CA ASN A 178 2.16 14.70 -7.78
C ASN A 178 1.06 13.61 -7.89
N SER A 179 -0.12 13.84 -7.30
CA SER A 179 -1.23 12.89 -7.40
C SER A 179 -2.07 13.20 -8.64
N GLU A 180 -2.44 12.16 -9.39
CA GLU A 180 -3.40 12.25 -10.50
C GLU A 180 -4.79 12.75 -10.02
N ASP A 181 -5.13 12.53 -8.75
CA ASP A 181 -6.20 13.23 -8.04
C ASP A 181 -5.57 14.15 -6.99
N THR A 182 -5.51 15.45 -7.29
CA THR A 182 -4.99 16.51 -6.40
C THR A 182 -5.65 16.59 -5.01
N ARG A 183 -6.62 15.72 -4.69
CA ARG A 183 -7.28 15.62 -3.38
C ARG A 183 -6.94 14.34 -2.61
N ALA A 184 -6.22 13.39 -3.21
CA ALA A 184 -5.86 12.13 -2.57
C ALA A 184 -4.36 12.09 -2.25
N PRO A 185 -3.96 11.48 -1.12
CA PRO A 185 -2.55 11.33 -0.78
C PRO A 185 -1.85 10.36 -1.73
N LEU A 186 -0.53 10.38 -1.70
CA LEU A 186 0.28 9.26 -2.16
C LEU A 186 0.42 8.28 -0.99
N LEU A 187 0.45 6.98 -1.28
CA LEU A 187 0.62 5.93 -0.29
C LEU A 187 1.99 5.28 -0.45
N TYR A 188 2.73 5.18 0.66
CA TYR A 188 3.92 4.33 0.73
C TYR A 188 3.45 2.89 0.92
N ASN A 189 3.78 2.04 -0.04
CA ASN A 189 3.31 0.67 -0.09
C ASN A 189 4.40 -0.28 -0.60
N PHE A 190 4.33 -1.54 -0.18
CA PHE A 190 5.13 -2.63 -0.72
C PHE A 190 4.25 -3.49 -1.63
N ASN A 191 4.59 -3.51 -2.91
CA ASN A 191 4.03 -4.42 -3.90
C ASN A 191 4.95 -5.64 -4.04
N PRO A 192 4.54 -6.84 -3.59
CA PRO A 192 5.40 -8.03 -3.65
C PRO A 192 5.85 -8.43 -5.05
N ALA A 193 5.12 -8.04 -6.10
CA ALA A 193 5.48 -8.33 -7.47
C ALA A 193 6.61 -7.44 -8.01
N ASP A 194 6.93 -6.35 -7.31
CA ASP A 194 7.99 -5.43 -7.70
C ASP A 194 9.28 -5.78 -6.94
N ASP A 195 10.40 -5.86 -7.68
CA ASP A 195 11.73 -6.09 -7.12
C ASP A 195 12.32 -4.84 -6.43
N LYS A 196 11.56 -3.75 -6.38
CA LYS A 196 12.01 -2.40 -5.98
C LYS A 196 11.78 -2.07 -4.51
N GLY A 197 11.16 -2.98 -3.74
CA GLY A 197 10.83 -2.75 -2.34
C GLY A 197 9.60 -1.85 -2.16
N ALA A 198 9.67 -0.91 -1.21
CA ALA A 198 8.58 0.05 -0.99
C ALA A 198 8.39 0.93 -2.24
N MET A 199 7.26 1.61 -2.36
CA MET A 199 6.94 2.48 -3.49
C MET A 199 6.01 3.58 -3.00
N LEU A 200 6.20 4.78 -3.55
CA LEU A 200 5.24 5.86 -3.38
C LEU A 200 4.25 5.83 -4.56
N THR A 201 2.99 5.50 -4.30
CA THR A 201 1.97 5.29 -5.35
C THR A 201 0.76 6.19 -5.12
N PRO A 202 0.22 6.85 -6.16
CA PRO A 202 -1.04 7.57 -6.04
C PRO A 202 -2.14 6.67 -5.48
N PHE A 203 -2.91 7.16 -4.50
CA PHE A 203 -4.02 6.42 -3.90
C PHE A 203 -4.94 5.80 -4.96
N ALA A 204 -5.27 6.58 -6.00
CA ALA A 204 -6.12 6.15 -7.09
C ALA A 204 -5.57 4.91 -7.83
N ARG A 205 -4.24 4.77 -7.96
CA ARG A 205 -3.61 3.61 -8.62
C ARG A 205 -3.60 2.36 -7.76
N ILE A 206 -3.50 2.50 -6.44
CA ILE A 206 -3.72 1.35 -5.53
C ILE A 206 -5.20 0.96 -5.52
N ALA A 207 -6.10 1.94 -5.47
CA ALA A 207 -7.54 1.70 -5.45
C ALA A 207 -8.06 1.10 -6.76
N HIS A 208 -7.53 1.57 -7.89
CA HIS A 208 -7.92 1.18 -9.24
C HIS A 208 -6.66 1.19 -10.12
N SER A 209 -6.07 0.03 -10.39
CA SER A 209 -5.01 -0.04 -11.39
C SER A 209 -5.64 0.00 -12.78
N THR A 210 -5.49 1.13 -13.48
CA THR A 210 -6.15 1.36 -14.78
C THR A 210 -5.21 1.11 -15.96
N ALA A 211 -5.68 0.24 -16.87
CA ALA A 211 -5.47 0.18 -18.32
C ALA A 211 -4.06 -0.05 -18.93
N ASP A 212 -2.95 0.38 -18.33
CA ASP A 212 -1.60 0.08 -18.86
C ASP A 212 -0.98 -1.18 -18.23
N ASP A 213 -1.54 -1.58 -17.07
CA ASP A 213 -1.32 -2.91 -16.52
C ASP A 213 -2.19 -3.89 -17.30
N ARG A 214 -1.58 -4.94 -17.85
CA ARG A 214 -2.26 -5.98 -18.65
C ARG A 214 -3.38 -6.73 -17.88
N ALA A 215 -3.62 -6.35 -16.64
CA ALA A 215 -4.57 -6.95 -15.71
C ALA A 215 -5.09 -5.87 -14.74
N PRO A 216 -6.16 -5.13 -15.09
CA PRO A 216 -6.72 -4.13 -14.19
C PRO A 216 -7.25 -4.79 -12.91
N ARG A 217 -6.92 -4.22 -11.77
CA ARG A 217 -7.36 -4.67 -10.44
C ARG A 217 -8.04 -3.54 -9.69
N GLN A 218 -8.98 -3.92 -8.81
CA GLN A 218 -9.69 -3.01 -7.94
C GLN A 218 -9.44 -3.39 -6.48
N TRP A 219 -9.08 -2.41 -5.66
CA TRP A 219 -9.04 -2.59 -4.21
C TRP A 219 -10.46 -2.86 -3.71
N THR A 220 -10.69 -4.07 -3.19
CA THR A 220 -12.03 -4.53 -2.78
C THR A 220 -12.12 -4.85 -1.29
N GLU A 221 -10.99 -4.99 -0.60
CA GLU A 221 -10.95 -5.32 0.81
C GLU A 221 -9.67 -4.82 1.47
N THR A 222 -9.76 -4.49 2.76
CA THR A 222 -8.63 -4.05 3.57
C THR A 222 -8.54 -4.90 4.83
N LEU A 223 -7.33 -5.31 5.19
CA LEU A 223 -7.00 -5.93 6.47
C LEU A 223 -6.15 -4.92 7.26
N VAL A 224 -6.73 -4.26 8.25
CA VAL A 224 -5.99 -3.35 9.13
C VAL A 224 -5.34 -4.14 10.25
N LEU A 225 -4.05 -3.96 10.46
CA LEU A 225 -3.30 -4.63 11.52
C LEU A 225 -3.51 -3.86 12.82
N GLU A 226 -4.12 -4.48 13.83
CA GLU A 226 -4.52 -3.79 15.07
C GLU A 226 -3.33 -3.41 15.96
N GLU A 227 -2.17 -4.03 15.76
CA GLU A 227 -0.92 -3.64 16.40
C GLU A 227 -0.43 -2.31 15.82
N ALA A 228 -0.48 -1.27 16.64
CA ALA A 228 0.01 0.05 16.27
C ALA A 228 1.52 0.15 16.52
N LEU A 229 2.25 0.63 15.51
CA LEU A 229 3.61 1.10 15.71
C LEU A 229 3.60 2.43 16.48
N PRO A 230 4.60 2.66 17.37
CA PRO A 230 4.69 3.92 18.08
C PRO A 230 4.85 5.08 17.09
N PRO A 231 4.18 6.23 17.29
CA PRO A 231 4.35 7.41 16.44
C PRO A 231 5.81 7.86 16.31
N GLU A 232 6.64 7.59 17.32
CA GLU A 232 8.07 7.93 17.34
C GLU A 232 8.91 7.13 16.34
N VAL A 233 8.41 5.98 15.89
CA VAL A 233 9.07 5.13 14.88
C VAL A 233 8.76 5.64 13.46
N ALA A 234 7.74 6.49 13.31
CA ALA A 234 7.43 7.10 12.03
C ALA A 234 8.53 8.08 11.61
N LEU A 235 9.00 7.93 10.38
CA LEU A 235 9.99 8.82 9.78
C LEU A 235 9.29 9.94 9.00
N PRO A 236 9.85 11.17 9.00
CA PRO A 236 9.36 12.23 8.12
C PRO A 236 9.64 11.86 6.66
N ALA A 237 8.76 12.25 5.71
CA ALA A 237 8.95 11.94 4.29
C ALA A 237 10.31 12.36 3.73
N SER A 238 10.89 13.47 4.21
CA SER A 238 12.19 13.94 3.76
C SER A 238 13.32 12.92 3.96
N GLN A 239 13.18 11.98 4.90
CA GLN A 239 14.14 10.90 5.10
C GLN A 239 13.89 9.71 4.17
N TRP A 240 12.68 9.55 3.66
CA TRP A 240 12.31 8.47 2.73
C TRP A 240 12.50 8.85 1.27
N ASP A 241 12.12 10.07 0.86
CA ASP A 241 12.22 10.50 -0.54
C ASP A 241 13.68 10.49 -1.03
N ALA A 242 14.64 10.81 -0.13
CA ALA A 242 16.07 10.74 -0.42
C ALA A 242 16.60 9.31 -0.66
N THR A 243 15.87 8.28 -0.23
CA THR A 243 16.25 6.87 -0.46
C THR A 243 15.67 6.28 -1.74
N PHE A 244 14.68 6.93 -2.35
CA PHE A 244 13.98 6.42 -3.54
C PHE A 244 14.49 6.96 -4.86
N GLU A 245 14.79 8.26 -4.94
CA GLU A 245 15.25 8.87 -6.21
C GLU A 245 16.76 8.65 -6.44
N ASP A 246 17.54 8.43 -5.38
CA ASP A 246 19.01 8.46 -5.40
C ASP A 246 19.69 7.19 -4.84
N ALA A 247 19.03 6.02 -4.83
CA ALA A 247 19.68 4.75 -4.47
C ALA A 247 20.14 3.97 -5.72
N PRO A 248 21.33 4.27 -6.30
CA PRO A 248 21.82 3.57 -7.49
C PRO A 248 22.25 2.12 -7.24
N ASP A 249 22.31 1.64 -5.99
CA ASP A 249 22.94 0.36 -5.65
C ASP A 249 22.25 -0.38 -4.47
N ALA A 250 20.92 -0.49 -4.46
CA ALA A 250 20.32 -1.59 -3.69
C ALA A 250 20.87 -2.91 -4.30
N PRO A 251 21.45 -3.83 -3.51
CA PRO A 251 22.06 -5.02 -4.06
C PRO A 251 21.02 -5.75 -4.91
N ALA A 252 21.32 -5.90 -6.21
CA ALA A 252 20.52 -6.71 -7.10
C ALA A 252 20.47 -8.13 -6.53
N ILE A 253 19.44 -8.42 -5.74
CA ILE A 253 19.00 -9.79 -5.53
C ILE A 253 18.69 -10.28 -6.93
N ILE A 254 19.40 -11.33 -7.35
CA ILE A 254 19.37 -11.88 -8.71
C ILE A 254 17.91 -12.14 -9.08
N SER A 255 17.30 -11.19 -9.78
CA SER A 255 16.00 -11.32 -10.41
C SER A 255 16.29 -11.65 -11.87
N PRO A 256 16.01 -12.88 -12.35
CA PRO A 256 15.91 -13.09 -13.77
C PRO A 256 14.70 -12.27 -14.22
N SER A 257 15.00 -11.15 -14.87
CA SER A 257 14.04 -10.30 -15.56
C SER A 257 13.35 -11.07 -16.68
N ALA A 258 12.44 -11.97 -16.33
CA ALA A 258 11.32 -12.35 -17.17
C ALA A 258 10.15 -11.56 -16.59
N GLY A 259 9.84 -10.41 -17.20
CA GLY A 259 8.63 -9.68 -16.89
C GLY A 259 7.46 -10.66 -16.81
N CYS A 260 6.59 -10.48 -15.81
CA CYS A 260 5.48 -11.36 -15.48
C CYS A 260 4.48 -11.49 -16.66
N HIS A 261 4.89 -12.17 -17.74
CA HIS A 261 4.11 -12.46 -18.95
C HIS A 261 3.22 -13.69 -18.76
N LEU A 262 3.20 -14.26 -17.56
CA LEU A 262 2.49 -15.50 -17.23
C LEU A 262 1.39 -15.32 -16.16
N CYS A 263 1.03 -14.09 -15.80
CA CYS A 263 -0.27 -13.83 -15.15
C CYS A 263 -1.45 -13.88 -16.15
N ALA A 264 -1.21 -14.20 -17.43
CA ALA A 264 -2.29 -14.54 -18.34
C ALA A 264 -2.77 -15.96 -18.02
N PRO A 265 -4.09 -16.21 -17.88
CA PRO A 265 -4.59 -17.57 -17.71
C PRO A 265 -4.08 -18.45 -18.84
N PRO A 266 -3.74 -19.73 -18.59
CA PRO A 266 -3.36 -20.65 -19.67
C PRO A 266 -4.46 -20.62 -20.73
N PRO A 267 -4.12 -20.62 -22.04
CA PRO A 267 -5.14 -20.65 -23.08
C PRO A 267 -6.09 -21.83 -22.82
N PRO A 268 -7.42 -21.66 -23.01
CA PRO A 268 -8.39 -22.71 -22.73
C PRO A 268 -7.93 -23.99 -23.43
N ARG A 269 -7.76 -25.08 -22.66
CA ARG A 269 -7.39 -26.38 -23.21
C ARG A 269 -8.42 -26.70 -24.29
N ARG A 270 -7.98 -26.76 -25.55
CA ARG A 270 -8.82 -27.26 -26.64
C ARG A 270 -9.32 -28.65 -26.22
N PRO A 271 -10.62 -28.95 -26.31
CA PRO A 271 -11.09 -30.30 -26.04
C PRO A 271 -10.30 -31.24 -26.95
N HIS A 272 -9.64 -32.23 -26.35
CA HIS A 272 -9.01 -33.30 -27.11
C HIS A 272 -10.08 -33.97 -27.95
N LEU A 273 -10.07 -33.65 -29.25
CA LEU A 273 -10.89 -34.29 -30.27
C LEU A 273 -10.28 -35.67 -30.54
N LEU A 274 -10.39 -36.56 -29.56
CA LEU A 274 -9.99 -37.95 -29.67
C LEU A 274 -11.08 -38.79 -29.03
N HIS A 275 -12.13 -39.09 -29.80
CA HIS A 275 -12.94 -40.32 -29.79
C HIS A 275 -14.17 -40.09 -30.67
N LEU A 276 -14.01 -40.21 -31.99
CA LEU A 276 -15.13 -40.52 -32.88
C LEU A 276 -14.65 -41.28 -34.12
N LEU A 277 -14.04 -42.44 -33.89
CA LEU A 277 -13.83 -43.46 -34.91
C LEU A 277 -14.07 -44.82 -34.25
N LEU A 278 -15.35 -45.22 -34.17
CA LEU A 278 -15.81 -46.62 -34.07
C LEU A 278 -17.34 -46.62 -34.08
N ALA A 279 -17.90 -46.50 -35.28
CA ALA A 279 -19.29 -46.88 -35.58
C ALA A 279 -19.45 -47.16 -37.08
N LEU A 280 -18.62 -48.05 -37.61
CA LEU A 280 -18.85 -48.73 -38.89
C LEU A 280 -18.19 -50.11 -38.81
N PHE A 281 -18.80 -51.03 -38.05
CA PHE A 281 -18.88 -52.47 -38.28
C PHE A 281 -20.01 -53.02 -37.42
#